data_AF-A0A5D3J3X3-F1
#
_entry.id   AF-A0A5D3J3X3-F1
#
_cell.length_a   1.000
_cell.length_b   1.000
_cell.length_c   1.000
_cell.angle_alpha   90.00
_cell.angle_beta   90.00
_cell.angle_gamma   90.00
#
_symmetry.space_group_name_H-M   'P 1'
#
loop_
_entity.id
_entity.type
_entity.pdbx_description
1 polymer ?
#
loop_
_entity_poly.entity_id
_entity_poly.type
_entity_poly.pdbx_seq_one_letter_code
_entity_poly.pdbx_strand_id
1 'polypeptide(L)'
;MVNRIVIAPMCQYSATDEGEITYWHEQQWANYALSGAGLCIVEATAVQAEGRISYADLGLWNDQQRDQIKTLLGKVKTLSPMPFGIQLAHAGRKASTEKPWLGKGQIAKDQPHGWQTVAPSTSTFSVHDAAPHALT
;
A
#
# COMPACT_ATOMS: atom_id res chain seq x y z
N MET A 1 4.75 -22.90 -6.84
CA MET A 1 4.93 -21.96 -7.96
C MET A 1 4.97 -22.78 -9.24
N VAL A 2 4.13 -22.42 -10.23
CA VAL A 2 4.04 -23.16 -11.51
C VAL A 2 5.08 -22.72 -12.55
N ASN A 3 5.64 -21.51 -12.39
CA ASN A 3 6.75 -20.97 -13.19
C ASN A 3 7.50 -19.89 -12.38
N ARG A 4 8.48 -19.23 -13.00
CA ARG A 4 9.37 -18.22 -12.37
C ARG A 4 8.92 -16.76 -12.59
N ILE A 5 7.72 -16.54 -13.13
CA ILE A 5 7.19 -15.20 -13.33
C ILE A 5 6.54 -14.74 -12.02
N VAL A 6 6.95 -13.58 -11.54
CA VAL A 6 6.41 -12.96 -10.32
C VAL A 6 5.83 -11.60 -10.68
N ILE A 7 4.56 -11.39 -10.36
CA ILE A 7 3.95 -10.06 -10.42
C ILE A 7 4.46 -9.28 -9.20
N ALA A 8 5.20 -8.21 -9.48
CA ALA A 8 5.80 -7.35 -8.47
C ALA A 8 4.73 -6.59 -7.67
N PRO A 9 5.04 -6.18 -6.42
CA PRO A 9 4.18 -5.27 -5.67
C PRO A 9 4.18 -3.89 -6.35
N MET A 10 3.03 -3.45 -6.84
CA MET A 10 2.87 -2.19 -7.56
C MET A 10 1.72 -1.40 -6.94
N CYS A 11 2.04 -0.30 -6.25
CA CYS A 11 1.03 0.54 -5.59
C CYS A 11 -0.05 1.00 -6.57
N GLN A 12 -1.30 0.86 -6.17
CA GLN A 12 -2.46 1.25 -6.95
C GLN A 12 -3.06 2.59 -6.52
N TYR A 13 -2.74 3.06 -5.31
CA TYR A 13 -3.24 4.33 -4.76
C TYR A 13 -4.78 4.42 -4.83
N SER A 14 -5.45 3.30 -4.58
CA SER A 14 -6.87 3.07 -4.82
C SER A 14 -7.61 2.51 -3.60
N ALA A 15 -6.95 2.51 -2.43
CA ALA A 15 -7.59 2.21 -1.16
C ALA A 15 -8.47 3.38 -0.70
N THR A 16 -9.33 3.14 0.28
CA THR A 16 -10.01 4.22 1.00
C THR A 16 -9.03 5.00 1.89
N ASP A 17 -9.48 6.11 2.47
CA ASP A 17 -8.70 6.91 3.41
C ASP A 17 -8.35 6.13 4.70
N GLU A 18 -9.07 5.04 4.97
CA GLU A 18 -8.84 4.08 6.05
C GLU A 18 -7.92 2.93 5.62
N GLY A 19 -7.36 2.95 4.41
CA GLY A 19 -6.47 1.90 3.88
C GLY A 19 -7.19 0.61 3.52
N GLU A 20 -8.50 0.66 3.28
CA GLU A 20 -9.31 -0.51 2.96
C GLU A 20 -9.26 -0.85 1.48
N ILE A 21 -9.39 -2.15 1.17
CA ILE A 21 -9.54 -2.59 -0.22
C ILE A 21 -10.86 -2.02 -0.79
N THR A 22 -10.88 -1.87 -2.10
CA THR A 22 -12.00 -1.32 -2.86
C THR A 22 -12.29 -2.24 -4.05
N TYR A 23 -13.36 -1.97 -4.79
CA TYR A 23 -13.68 -2.70 -6.01
C TYR A 23 -12.52 -2.71 -7.04
N TRP A 24 -11.65 -1.69 -7.02
CA TRP A 24 -10.42 -1.66 -7.81
C TRP A 24 -9.55 -2.90 -7.56
N HIS A 25 -9.30 -3.20 -6.28
CA HIS A 25 -8.45 -4.32 -5.87
C HIS A 25 -9.11 -5.66 -6.18
N GLU A 26 -10.45 -5.75 -6.08
CA GLU A 26 -11.18 -6.95 -6.48
C GLU A 26 -10.90 -7.30 -7.94
N GLN A 27 -11.03 -6.32 -8.83
CA GLN A 27 -10.80 -6.48 -10.26
C GLN A 27 -9.32 -6.76 -10.57
N GLN A 28 -8.42 -6.01 -9.94
CA GLN A 28 -6.99 -6.16 -10.17
C GLN A 28 -6.49 -7.55 -9.75
N TRP A 29 -6.82 -8.00 -8.54
CA TRP A 29 -6.32 -9.28 -8.03
C TRP A 29 -6.92 -10.46 -8.78
N ALA A 30 -8.19 -10.37 -9.21
CA ALA A 30 -8.78 -11.36 -10.11
C ALA A 30 -8.03 -11.43 -11.44
N ASN A 31 -7.72 -10.28 -12.07
CA ASN A 31 -6.96 -10.24 -13.31
C ASN A 31 -5.55 -10.82 -13.16
N TYR A 32 -4.85 -10.49 -12.07
CA TYR A 32 -3.52 -11.05 -11.79
C TYR A 32 -3.56 -12.56 -11.57
N ALA A 33 -4.60 -13.06 -10.90
CA ALA A 33 -4.80 -14.49 -10.68
C ALA A 33 -4.97 -15.28 -11.98
N LEU A 34 -5.52 -14.65 -13.01
CA LEU A 34 -5.76 -15.25 -14.32
C LEU A 34 -4.61 -15.03 -15.32
N SER A 35 -3.52 -14.37 -14.92
CA SER A 35 -2.39 -14.03 -15.81
C SER A 35 -1.51 -15.22 -16.24
N GLY A 36 -1.56 -16.34 -15.51
CA GLY A 36 -0.63 -17.47 -15.67
C GLY A 36 0.73 -17.27 -14.99
N ALA A 37 0.93 -16.21 -14.21
CA ALA A 37 2.14 -16.04 -13.40
C ALA A 37 2.29 -17.11 -12.32
N GLY A 38 3.50 -17.27 -11.80
CA GLY A 38 3.82 -18.24 -10.74
C GLY A 38 3.42 -17.76 -9.35
N LEU A 39 3.47 -16.44 -9.12
CA LEU A 39 3.21 -15.76 -7.84
C LEU A 39 2.79 -14.31 -8.12
N CYS A 40 1.85 -13.79 -7.33
CA CYS A 40 1.61 -12.36 -7.23
C CYS A 40 1.99 -11.85 -5.84
N ILE A 41 2.60 -10.67 -5.77
CA ILE A 41 2.86 -9.96 -4.52
C ILE A 41 1.94 -8.74 -4.50
N VAL A 42 1.02 -8.69 -3.54
CA VAL A 42 0.17 -7.52 -3.28
C VAL A 42 1.06 -6.31 -2.97
N GLU A 43 0.60 -5.13 -3.40
CA GLU A 43 1.31 -3.86 -3.24
C GLU A 43 1.75 -3.56 -1.79
N ALA A 44 2.63 -2.57 -1.66
CA ALA A 44 3.09 -2.08 -0.36
C ALA A 44 1.89 -1.77 0.54
N THR A 45 1.72 -2.61 1.57
CA THR A 45 0.59 -2.57 2.49
C THR A 45 1.09 -2.08 3.83
N ALA A 46 0.60 -0.91 4.25
CA ALA A 46 1.12 -0.22 5.42
C ALA A 46 0.77 -0.95 6.71
N VAL A 47 1.76 -1.09 7.59
CA VAL A 47 1.60 -1.71 8.92
C VAL A 47 1.00 -0.77 9.97
N GLN A 48 0.95 0.52 9.66
CA GLN A 48 0.39 1.60 10.46
C GLN A 48 -0.15 2.70 9.53
N ALA A 49 -1.10 3.50 9.99
CA ALA A 49 -1.74 4.53 9.16
C ALA A 49 -0.76 5.60 8.68
N GLU A 50 0.16 6.03 9.55
CA GLU A 50 1.24 6.98 9.25
C GLU A 50 2.35 6.39 8.36
N GLY A 51 2.38 5.07 8.22
CA GLY A 51 3.35 4.32 7.42
C GLY A 51 3.00 4.23 5.95
N ARG A 52 1.85 4.74 5.52
CA ARG A 52 1.46 4.75 4.11
C ARG A 52 2.32 5.71 3.28
N ILE A 53 2.46 5.45 1.98
CA ILE A 53 3.05 6.42 1.04
C ILE A 53 2.03 7.52 0.77
N SER A 54 0.84 7.14 0.28
CA SER A 54 -0.30 8.05 0.09
C SER A 54 -1.48 7.69 1.01
N TYR A 55 -2.42 8.61 1.17
CA TYR A 55 -3.67 8.35 1.90
C TYR A 55 -4.50 7.21 1.30
N ALA A 56 -4.26 6.85 0.03
CA ALA A 56 -4.96 5.81 -0.71
C ALA A 56 -4.14 4.51 -0.87
N ASP A 57 -3.12 4.30 -0.03
CA ASP A 57 -2.39 3.03 0.04
C ASP A 57 -3.16 2.00 0.89
N LEU A 58 -2.99 0.72 0.56
CA LEU A 58 -3.52 -0.37 1.37
C LEU A 58 -2.95 -0.39 2.78
N GLY A 59 -3.78 -0.81 3.72
CA GLY A 59 -3.45 -1.00 5.13
C GLY A 59 -3.63 -2.43 5.61
N LEU A 60 -2.83 -2.81 6.60
CA LEU A 60 -3.01 -4.02 7.40
C LEU A 60 -2.58 -3.78 8.85
N TRP A 61 -3.15 -2.75 9.46
CA TRP A 61 -2.92 -2.37 10.87
C TRP A 61 -4.12 -2.69 11.78
N ASN A 62 -5.25 -3.12 11.22
CA ASN A 62 -6.43 -3.50 11.99
C ASN A 62 -7.15 -4.74 11.44
N ASP A 63 -8.06 -5.27 12.25
CA ASP A 63 -8.82 -6.49 11.98
C ASP A 63 -9.78 -6.36 10.79
N GLN A 64 -10.37 -5.18 10.60
CA GLN A 64 -11.28 -4.93 9.48
C GLN A 64 -10.56 -5.04 8.13
N GLN A 65 -9.39 -4.42 8.00
CA GLN A 65 -8.54 -4.54 6.82
C GLN A 65 -8.12 -5.99 6.56
N ARG A 66 -7.68 -6.69 7.62
CA ARG A 66 -7.34 -8.12 7.55
C ARG A 66 -8.51 -8.94 7.02
N ASP A 67 -9.71 -8.74 7.55
CA ASP A 67 -10.88 -9.55 7.22
C ASP A 67 -11.39 -9.28 5.80
N GLN A 68 -11.32 -8.03 5.34
CA GLN A 68 -11.62 -7.68 3.95
C GLN A 68 -10.61 -8.31 2.97
N ILE A 69 -9.30 -8.19 3.24
CA ILE A 69 -8.24 -8.81 2.41
C ILE A 69 -8.41 -10.33 2.39
N LYS A 70 -8.66 -10.96 3.54
CA LYS A 70 -8.90 -12.41 3.64
C LYS A 70 -10.11 -12.84 2.82
N THR A 71 -11.19 -12.07 2.85
CA THR A 71 -12.41 -12.33 2.08
C THR A 71 -12.11 -12.29 0.57
N LEU A 72 -11.41 -11.24 0.10
CA LEU A 72 -11.06 -11.13 -1.31
C LEU A 72 -10.09 -12.24 -1.75
N LEU A 73 -9.06 -12.57 -0.97
CA LEU A 73 -8.18 -13.69 -1.28
C LEU A 73 -8.93 -15.03 -1.31
N GLY A 74 -9.99 -15.19 -0.49
CA GLY A 74 -10.90 -16.33 -0.57
C GLY A 74 -11.60 -16.43 -1.92
N LYS A 75 -12.14 -15.31 -2.44
CA LYS A 75 -12.72 -15.24 -3.80
C LYS A 75 -11.68 -15.53 -4.87
N VAL A 76 -10.49 -14.92 -4.79
CA VAL A 76 -9.42 -15.09 -5.79
C VAL A 76 -8.97 -16.55 -5.89
N LYS A 77 -8.91 -17.28 -4.77
CA LYS A 77 -8.59 -18.72 -4.75
C LYS A 77 -9.60 -19.60 -5.49
N THR A 78 -10.84 -19.15 -5.69
CA THR A 78 -11.81 -19.89 -6.52
C THR A 78 -11.56 -19.70 -8.01
N LEU A 79 -10.77 -18.70 -8.40
CA LEU A 79 -10.43 -18.40 -9.80
C LEU A 79 -9.12 -19.07 -10.24
N SER A 80 -8.15 -19.19 -9.32
CA SER A 80 -6.80 -19.68 -9.65
C SER A 80 -6.07 -20.26 -8.44
N PRO A 81 -5.25 -21.32 -8.61
CA PRO A 81 -4.36 -21.82 -7.56
C PRO A 81 -3.10 -20.96 -7.36
N MET A 82 -2.92 -19.87 -8.14
CA MET A 82 -1.74 -19.03 -8.04
C MET A 82 -1.60 -18.43 -6.62
N PRO A 83 -0.45 -18.59 -5.95
CA PRO A 83 -0.24 -18.01 -4.63
C PRO A 83 -0.17 -16.48 -4.68
N PHE A 84 -0.65 -15.86 -3.61
CA PHE A 84 -0.52 -14.43 -3.34
C PHE A 84 0.35 -14.24 -2.09
N GLY A 85 1.41 -13.45 -2.21
CA GLY A 85 2.14 -12.86 -1.10
C GLY A 85 1.75 -11.41 -0.90
N ILE A 86 2.24 -10.77 0.17
CA ILE A 86 2.00 -9.36 0.49
C ILE A 86 3.29 -8.68 0.91
N GLN A 87 3.53 -7.46 0.42
CA GLN A 87 4.65 -6.64 0.86
C GLN A 87 4.20 -5.75 2.02
N LEU A 88 4.59 -6.09 3.25
CA LEU A 88 4.40 -5.20 4.40
C LEU A 88 5.35 -4.00 4.29
N ALA A 89 4.84 -2.80 4.56
CA ALA A 89 5.58 -1.57 4.31
C ALA A 89 5.39 -0.52 5.42
N HIS A 90 6.39 0.36 5.53
CA HIS A 90 6.31 1.64 6.24
C HIS A 90 7.17 2.66 5.48
N ALA A 91 6.56 3.73 4.98
CA ALA A 91 7.20 4.71 4.09
C ALA A 91 8.12 5.71 4.83
N GLY A 92 7.94 5.86 6.16
CA GLY A 92 8.79 6.69 7.00
C GLY A 92 8.80 8.15 6.54
N ARG A 93 9.97 8.76 6.37
CA ARG A 93 10.08 10.15 5.87
C ARG A 93 9.54 10.38 4.45
N LYS A 94 9.25 9.31 3.70
CA LYS A 94 8.64 9.39 2.35
C LYS A 94 7.11 9.22 2.37
N ALA A 95 6.52 9.12 3.56
CA ALA A 95 5.07 9.05 3.75
C ALA A 95 4.41 10.40 3.50
N SER A 96 3.07 10.41 3.57
CA SER A 96 2.23 11.61 3.44
C SER A 96 2.44 12.29 2.09
N THR A 97 2.37 11.55 0.99
CA THR A 97 2.49 12.11 -0.38
C THR A 97 1.20 11.96 -1.16
N GLU A 98 1.05 12.79 -2.19
CA GLU A 98 -0.06 12.70 -3.12
C GLU A 98 -0.04 11.42 -3.97
N LYS A 99 -1.19 11.10 -4.58
CA LYS A 99 -1.23 10.09 -5.65
C LYS A 99 -0.34 10.54 -6.81
N PRO A 100 0.41 9.64 -7.48
CA PRO A 100 1.40 10.05 -8.48
C PRO A 100 0.88 10.92 -9.64
N TRP A 101 -0.42 10.81 -9.97
CA TRP A 101 -1.07 11.62 -11.01
C TRP A 101 -1.67 12.95 -10.53
N LEU A 102 -1.75 13.17 -9.21
CA LEU A 102 -2.13 14.44 -8.60
C LEU A 102 -0.91 15.29 -8.20
N GLY A 103 0.24 14.63 -8.05
CA GLY A 103 1.51 15.29 -7.75
C GLY A 103 2.50 14.31 -7.14
N LYS A 104 3.76 14.74 -6.99
CA LYS A 104 4.81 13.96 -6.30
C LYS A 104 5.29 14.63 -5.00
N GLY A 105 4.57 15.65 -4.54
CA GLY A 105 4.93 16.40 -3.34
C GLY A 105 4.42 15.71 -2.08
N GLN A 106 5.11 15.98 -0.97
CA GLN A 106 4.59 15.68 0.35
C GLN A 106 3.39 16.61 0.66
N ILE A 107 2.33 16.03 1.20
CA ILE A 107 1.19 16.72 1.78
C ILE A 107 1.59 17.13 3.20
N ALA A 108 1.57 18.43 3.48
CA ALA A 108 1.89 18.96 4.80
C ALA A 108 0.86 18.51 5.85
N LYS A 109 1.30 18.30 7.09
CA LYS A 109 0.46 17.74 8.17
C LYS A 109 -0.79 18.56 8.55
N ASP A 110 -0.84 19.82 8.16
CA ASP A 110 -1.95 20.75 8.38
C ASP A 110 -2.93 20.81 7.20
N GLN A 111 -2.68 20.04 6.13
CA GLN A 111 -3.54 19.92 4.96
C GLN A 111 -4.41 18.66 5.03
N PRO A 112 -5.54 18.63 4.31
CA PRO A 112 -6.33 17.41 4.14
C PRO A 112 -5.45 16.25 3.65
N HIS A 113 -5.62 15.08 4.26
CA HIS A 113 -4.84 13.86 3.98
C HIS A 113 -3.35 13.93 4.32
N GLY A 114 -2.86 15.02 4.94
CA GLY A 114 -1.49 15.12 5.41
C GLY A 114 -1.30 14.60 6.83
N TRP A 115 -0.10 14.09 7.14
CA TRP A 115 0.27 13.71 8.51
C TRP A 115 1.75 13.94 8.81
N GLN A 116 2.10 13.92 10.10
CA GLN A 116 3.49 13.99 10.53
C GLN A 116 4.19 12.66 10.20
N THR A 117 5.23 12.73 9.38
CA THR A 117 6.06 11.56 9.08
C THR A 117 7.05 11.26 10.21
N VAL A 118 7.50 10.01 10.28
CA VAL A 118 8.50 9.53 11.25
C VAL A 118 9.72 8.94 10.56
N ALA A 119 10.89 9.03 11.19
CA ALA A 119 12.14 8.51 10.64
C ALA A 119 13.21 8.27 11.73
N PRO A 120 14.37 7.67 11.40
CA PRO A 120 15.48 7.53 12.35
C PRO A 120 16.14 8.86 12.77
N SER A 121 15.94 9.92 12.00
CA SER A 121 16.46 11.27 12.26
C SER A 121 15.56 12.31 11.61
N THR A 122 15.78 13.59 11.88
CA THR A 122 15.00 14.71 11.31
C THR A 122 15.39 15.07 9.87
N SER A 123 16.24 14.27 9.21
CA SER A 123 16.67 14.54 7.83
C SER A 123 15.56 14.29 6.81
N THR A 124 15.21 15.31 6.03
CA THR A 124 14.20 15.24 4.97
C THR A 124 14.62 14.32 3.82
N PHE A 125 13.64 13.83 3.04
CA PHE A 125 13.91 13.07 1.82
C PHE A 125 14.21 13.99 0.63
N SER A 126 13.40 15.03 0.46
CA SER A 126 13.59 16.14 -0.48
C SER A 126 13.79 17.47 0.28
N VAL A 127 14.37 18.46 -0.40
CA VAL A 127 14.57 19.81 0.15
C VAL A 127 13.26 20.57 0.43
N HIS A 128 12.14 20.13 -0.17
CA HIS A 128 10.83 20.73 0.00
C HIS A 128 9.94 20.02 1.02
N ASP A 129 10.39 18.89 1.56
CA ASP A 129 9.60 18.11 2.52
C ASP A 129 9.71 18.71 3.93
N ALA A 130 8.65 18.53 4.72
CA ALA A 130 8.70 18.77 6.16
C ALA A 130 9.62 17.77 6.85
N ALA A 131 10.31 18.22 7.89
CA ALA A 131 11.17 17.35 8.69
C ALA A 131 10.33 16.23 9.37
N PRO A 132 10.74 14.96 9.25
CA PRO A 132 10.10 13.88 10.00
C PRO A 132 10.40 14.00 11.50
N HIS A 133 9.53 13.42 12.32
CA HIS A 133 9.79 13.22 13.74
C HIS A 133 10.81 12.08 13.92
N ALA A 134 11.86 12.31 14.70
CA ALA A 134 12.83 11.26 15.01
C ALA A 134 12.22 10.28 16.03
N LEU A 135 12.23 8.99 15.70
CA LEU A 135 11.75 7.94 16.61
C LEU A 135 12.62 7.85 17.87
N THR A 136 11.98 7.57 19.01
CA THR A 136 12.60 7.38 20.34
C THR A 136 13.00 5.95 20.60
#